data_AF-A0A1F9ZPE8-F1
#
_entry.id   AF-A0A1F9ZPE8-F1
#
_cell.length_a   1.000
_cell.length_b   1.000
_cell.length_c   1.000
_cell.angle_alpha   90.00
_cell.angle_beta   90.00
_cell.angle_gamma   90.00
#
_symmetry.space_group_name_H-M   'P 1'
#
loop_
_entity.id
_entity.type
_entity.pdbx_description
1 polymer ?
#
loop_
_entity_poly.entity_id
_entity_poly.type
_entity_poly.pdbx_seq_one_letter_code
_entity_poly.pdbx_strand_id
1 'polypeptide(L)'
;MKLLIKQKVFSWGDKFTVYDEAGNERYKVEGEVFSLGKKLHLLDLTGTELAYIHQKVLSLLPRFFVTINGEEVAEIKAKFSILKPKYDILGLDWKVEGNFSGHEYAVYAEEGPVVEISKQWFTWGDTYVLNVPDSKNEVPALAVVLAIDAVMSQQRANSSSNNH
;
A
#
# COMPACT_ATOMS: atom_id res chain seq x y z
N MET A 1 -9.74 13.94 3.46
CA MET A 1 -8.53 14.14 4.29
C MET A 1 -7.30 13.65 3.54
N LYS A 2 -6.09 14.13 3.89
CA LYS A 2 -4.87 13.67 3.24
C LYS A 2 -3.90 13.01 4.22
N LEU A 3 -3.29 11.91 3.77
CA LEU A 3 -2.19 11.24 4.44
C LEU A 3 -0.92 11.41 3.61
N LEU A 4 0.19 11.69 4.28
CA LEU A 4 1.49 11.99 3.70
C LEU A 4 2.50 10.93 4.11
N ILE A 5 3.20 10.36 3.12
CA ILE A 5 4.23 9.35 3.36
C ILE A 5 5.49 9.74 2.59
N LYS A 6 6.64 9.83 3.28
CA LYS A 6 7.90 10.19 2.63
C LYS A 6 8.32 9.11 1.64
N GLN A 7 8.65 9.46 0.39
CA GLN A 7 8.98 8.45 -0.61
C GLN A 7 10.16 7.55 -0.21
N LYS A 8 11.19 8.12 0.43
CA LYS A 8 12.41 7.39 0.83
C LYS A 8 12.20 6.36 1.94
N VAL A 9 11.02 6.30 2.56
CA VAL A 9 10.72 5.34 3.63
C VAL A 9 10.10 4.03 3.13
N PHE A 10 9.74 3.94 1.85
CA PHE A 10 9.22 2.72 1.22
C PHE A 10 10.31 1.69 0.89
N SER A 11 11.46 1.76 1.56
CA SER A 11 12.42 0.64 1.58
C SER A 11 11.81 -0.48 2.40
N TRP A 12 11.29 -1.46 1.69
CA TRP A 12 10.45 -2.53 2.20
C TRP A 12 11.20 -3.36 3.26
N GLY A 13 10.97 -3.06 4.55
CA GLY A 13 11.68 -3.62 5.72
C GLY A 13 11.94 -2.59 6.83
N ASP A 14 11.93 -1.31 6.50
CA ASP A 14 12.10 -0.23 7.48
C ASP A 14 10.77 0.22 8.10
N LYS A 15 10.87 0.74 9.33
CA LYS A 15 9.75 1.37 10.04
C LYS A 15 9.56 2.79 9.53
N PHE A 16 8.32 3.22 9.36
CA PHE A 16 8.03 4.58 8.94
C PHE A 16 6.74 5.16 9.50
N THR A 17 6.65 6.48 9.48
CA THR A 17 5.50 7.22 9.98
C THR A 17 4.68 7.77 8.82
N VAL A 18 3.36 7.68 8.96
CA VAL A 18 2.37 8.35 8.11
C VAL A 18 1.93 9.62 8.81
N TYR A 19 1.94 10.73 8.09
CA TYR A 19 1.58 12.04 8.63
C TYR A 19 0.24 12.52 8.06
N ASP A 20 -0.45 13.40 8.77
CA ASP A 20 -1.59 14.14 8.22
C ASP A 20 -1.13 15.37 7.41
N GLU A 21 -2.08 16.09 6.81
CA GLU A 21 -1.82 17.32 6.06
C GLU A 21 -1.27 18.49 6.88
N ALA A 22 -1.44 18.46 8.21
CA ALA A 22 -0.86 19.43 9.14
C ALA A 22 0.56 19.02 9.60
N GLY A 23 1.05 17.85 9.17
CA GLY A 23 2.37 17.33 9.52
C GLY A 23 2.42 16.60 10.86
N ASN A 24 1.28 16.29 11.48
CA ASN A 24 1.25 15.49 12.70
C ASN A 24 1.39 14.01 12.36
N GLU A 25 2.04 13.25 13.23
CA GLU A 25 2.09 11.79 13.12
C GLU A 25 0.67 11.23 13.28
N ARG A 26 0.23 10.40 12.34
CA ARG A 26 -1.10 9.79 12.34
C ARG A 26 -1.03 8.29 12.57
N TYR A 27 -0.11 7.61 11.89
CA TYR A 27 0.09 6.17 11.99
C TYR A 27 1.56 5.79 11.93
N LYS A 28 1.89 4.61 12.42
CA LYS A 28 3.20 3.99 12.28
C LYS A 28 3.06 2.70 11.47
N VAL A 29 3.99 2.48 10.55
CA VAL A 29 4.07 1.25 9.78
C VAL A 29 5.37 0.54 10.13
N GLU A 30 5.28 -0.72 10.52
CA GLU A 30 6.43 -1.54 10.88
C GLU A 30 6.51 -2.79 10.00
N GLY A 31 7.63 -2.97 9.31
CA GLY A 31 7.91 -4.20 8.56
C GLY A 31 8.59 -5.27 9.41
N GLU A 32 8.31 -6.55 9.14
CA GLU A 32 9.08 -7.66 9.71
C GLU A 32 10.29 -7.99 8.82
N VAL A 33 11.50 -7.90 9.37
CA VAL A 33 12.77 -8.14 8.65
C VAL A 33 13.31 -9.58 8.75
N PHE A 34 12.79 -10.38 9.69
CA PHE A 34 13.21 -11.79 9.93
C PHE A 34 12.09 -12.81 9.67
N SER A 35 11.07 -12.43 8.91
CA SER A 35 9.93 -13.30 8.60
C SER A 35 10.06 -14.01 7.25
N LEU A 36 9.44 -15.18 7.13
CA LEU A 36 9.21 -15.81 5.84
C LEU A 36 8.19 -14.99 5.06
N GLY A 37 8.65 -14.36 3.99
CA GLY A 37 7.83 -13.45 3.21
C GLY A 37 7.66 -12.09 3.86
N LYS A 38 7.06 -11.22 3.05
CA LYS A 38 6.90 -9.81 3.31
C LYS A 38 5.68 -9.55 4.23
N LYS A 39 5.88 -9.00 5.43
CA LYS A 39 4.79 -8.52 6.31
C LYS A 39 4.96 -7.06 6.79
N LEU A 40 3.84 -6.37 6.97
CA LEU A 40 3.73 -4.99 7.47
C LEU A 40 2.60 -4.86 8.48
N HIS A 41 2.85 -4.12 9.55
CA HIS A 41 1.89 -3.81 10.60
C HIS A 41 1.58 -2.32 10.55
N LEU A 42 0.32 -1.96 10.41
CA LEU A 42 -0.17 -0.59 10.53
C LEU A 42 -0.68 -0.37 11.94
N LEU A 43 -0.01 0.51 12.68
CA LEU A 43 -0.25 0.80 14.08
C LEU A 43 -0.77 2.23 14.26
N ASP A 44 -1.66 2.40 15.22
CA ASP A 44 -1.99 3.71 15.78
C ASP A 44 -0.82 4.29 16.60
N LEU A 45 -0.89 5.57 16.96
CA LEU A 45 0.10 6.23 17.83
C LEU A 45 0.26 5.56 19.20
N THR A 46 -0.80 4.91 19.68
CA THR A 46 -0.79 4.11 20.92
C THR A 46 -0.04 2.77 20.80
N GLY A 47 0.33 2.36 19.58
CA GLY A 47 0.92 1.05 19.30
C GLY A 47 -0.09 -0.06 19.06
N THR A 48 -1.39 0.26 19.01
CA THR A 48 -2.45 -0.71 18.68
C THR A 48 -2.43 -1.02 17.19
N GLU A 49 -2.43 -2.30 16.81
CA GLU A 49 -2.53 -2.72 15.41
C GLU A 49 -3.93 -2.45 14.85
N LEU A 50 -3.98 -1.69 13.76
CA LEU A 50 -5.21 -1.37 13.03
C LEU A 50 -5.38 -2.25 11.80
N ALA A 51 -4.27 -2.54 11.11
CA ALA A 51 -4.25 -3.43 9.96
C ALA A 51 -2.94 -4.20 9.86
N TYR A 52 -3.01 -5.37 9.26
CA TYR A 52 -1.89 -6.26 9.01
C TYR A 52 -1.88 -6.64 7.53
N ILE A 53 -0.75 -6.41 6.87
CA ILE A 53 -0.54 -6.75 5.47
C ILE A 53 0.52 -7.84 5.40
N HIS A 54 0.22 -8.96 4.75
CA HIS A 54 1.17 -10.06 4.63
C HIS A 54 1.15 -10.72 3.25
N GLN A 55 2.33 -11.15 2.83
CA GLN A 55 2.53 -11.82 1.56
C GLN A 55 2.09 -13.27 1.63
N LYS A 56 1.47 -13.75 0.53
CA LYS A 56 1.38 -15.18 0.28
C LYS A 56 2.76 -15.74 -0.05
N VAL A 57 3.29 -16.57 0.84
CA VAL A 57 4.50 -17.34 0.56
C VAL A 57 4.18 -18.45 -0.45
N LEU A 58 5.17 -18.82 -1.28
CA LEU A 58 5.04 -19.87 -2.31
C LEU A 58 3.95 -19.63 -3.37
N SER A 59 3.77 -18.39 -3.81
CA SER A 59 2.93 -18.06 -4.97
C SER A 59 3.77 -17.76 -6.22
N LEU A 60 3.28 -18.16 -7.39
CA LEU A 60 3.95 -17.90 -8.68
C LEU A 60 4.00 -16.40 -9.00
N LEU A 61 2.96 -15.66 -8.62
CA LEU A 61 2.84 -14.22 -8.79
C LEU A 61 2.76 -13.54 -7.42
N PRO A 62 3.25 -12.29 -7.29
CA PRO A 62 3.09 -11.50 -6.07
C PRO A 62 1.62 -11.42 -5.65
N ARG A 63 1.36 -11.74 -4.38
CA ARG A 63 0.03 -11.76 -3.79
C ARG A 63 0.13 -11.40 -2.31
N PHE A 64 -0.70 -10.47 -1.87
CA PHE A 64 -0.72 -9.96 -0.51
C PHE A 64 -2.15 -9.96 0.01
N PHE A 65 -2.29 -10.14 1.31
CA PHE A 65 -3.55 -10.10 2.04
C PHE A 65 -3.53 -8.90 2.98
N VAL A 66 -4.70 -8.30 3.17
CA VAL A 66 -4.94 -7.18 4.08
C VAL A 66 -5.97 -7.63 5.09
N THR A 67 -5.56 -7.60 6.35
CA THR A 67 -6.38 -7.93 7.51
C THR A 67 -6.62 -6.65 8.31
N ILE A 68 -7.86 -6.36 8.68
CA ILE A 68 -8.23 -5.20 9.51
C ILE A 68 -8.99 -5.74 10.71
N ASN A 69 -8.59 -5.34 11.92
CA ASN A 69 -9.19 -5.85 13.17
C ASN A 69 -9.26 -7.39 13.26
N GLY A 70 -8.30 -8.09 12.65
CA GLY A 70 -8.25 -9.56 12.64
C GLY A 70 -9.06 -10.25 11.53
N GLU A 71 -9.80 -9.51 10.72
CA GLU A 71 -10.57 -10.05 9.58
C GLU A 71 -9.87 -9.75 8.25
N GLU A 72 -9.69 -10.76 7.40
CA GLU A 72 -9.15 -10.57 6.05
C GLU A 72 -10.20 -9.82 5.21
N VAL A 73 -9.91 -8.56 4.90
CA VAL A 73 -10.83 -7.69 4.15
C VAL A 73 -10.51 -7.65 2.67
N ALA A 74 -9.24 -7.82 2.30
CA ALA A 74 -8.82 -7.71 0.92
C ALA A 74 -7.64 -8.61 0.57
N GLU A 75 -7.61 -9.00 -0.70
CA GLU A 75 -6.49 -9.68 -1.31
C GLU A 75 -6.05 -8.91 -2.55
N ILE A 76 -4.79 -8.50 -2.60
CA ILE A 76 -4.19 -7.82 -3.75
C ILE A 76 -3.33 -8.83 -4.49
N LYS A 77 -3.66 -9.07 -5.75
CA LYS A 77 -2.99 -10.06 -6.60
C LYS A 77 -2.47 -9.41 -7.88
N ALA A 78 -1.19 -9.63 -8.18
CA ALA A 78 -0.65 -9.32 -9.50
C ALA A 78 -1.26 -10.22 -10.58
N LYS A 79 -1.71 -9.61 -11.67
CA LYS A 79 -2.15 -10.31 -12.89
C LYS A 79 -1.03 -10.37 -13.91
N PHE A 80 -0.96 -11.49 -14.62
CA PHE A 80 -0.07 -11.61 -15.77
C PHE A 80 -0.52 -10.63 -16.86
N SER A 81 0.39 -9.75 -17.27
CA SER A 81 0.13 -8.71 -18.27
C SER A 81 1.42 -8.34 -18.97
N ILE A 82 1.37 -8.27 -20.30
CA ILE A 82 2.57 -8.14 -21.16
C ILE A 82 2.97 -6.68 -21.37
N LEU A 83 2.01 -5.74 -21.30
CA LEU A 83 2.26 -4.32 -21.59
C LEU A 83 2.25 -3.41 -20.34
N LYS A 84 1.32 -3.65 -19.40
CA LYS A 84 1.14 -2.79 -18.23
C LYS A 84 0.85 -3.61 -16.99
N PRO A 85 1.43 -3.30 -15.82
CA PRO A 85 1.08 -3.96 -14.58
C PRO A 85 -0.43 -3.87 -14.34
N LYS A 86 -1.03 -4.99 -13.97
CA LYS A 86 -2.44 -5.10 -13.60
C LYS A 86 -2.54 -5.78 -12.25
N TYR A 87 -3.44 -5.29 -11.42
CA TYR A 87 -3.68 -5.79 -10.07
C TYR A 87 -5.18 -6.03 -9.90
N ASP A 88 -5.53 -7.14 -9.26
CA ASP A 88 -6.88 -7.33 -8.74
C ASP A 88 -6.88 -7.05 -7.25
N ILE A 89 -7.94 -6.38 -6.79
CA ILE A 89 -8.32 -6.31 -5.39
C ILE A 89 -9.55 -7.23 -5.25
N LEU A 90 -9.44 -8.28 -4.46
CA LEU A 90 -10.54 -9.17 -4.11
C LEU A 90 -10.97 -8.89 -2.66
N GLY A 91 -12.21 -9.21 -2.29
CA GLY A 91 -12.74 -9.00 -0.94
C GLY A 91 -13.37 -7.61 -0.74
N LEU A 92 -12.76 -6.58 -1.32
CA LEU A 92 -13.36 -5.27 -1.51
C LEU A 92 -13.74 -5.15 -2.99
N ASP A 93 -14.97 -4.76 -3.32
CA ASP A 93 -15.43 -4.44 -4.70
C ASP A 93 -14.77 -3.15 -5.22
N TRP A 94 -13.45 -3.08 -5.09
CA TRP A 94 -12.62 -1.94 -5.38
C TRP A 94 -11.82 -2.20 -6.65
N LYS A 95 -11.63 -1.13 -7.42
CA LYS A 95 -10.86 -1.14 -8.66
C LYS A 95 -9.74 -0.14 -8.54
N VAL A 96 -8.58 -0.50 -9.09
CA VAL A 96 -7.43 0.38 -9.12
C VAL A 96 -7.13 0.81 -10.54
N GLU A 97 -7.02 2.11 -10.76
CA GLU A 97 -6.83 2.72 -12.08
C GLU A 97 -5.77 3.82 -12.03
N GLY A 98 -5.01 3.99 -13.13
CA GLY A 98 -4.00 5.04 -13.26
C GLY A 98 -2.59 4.53 -13.59
N ASN A 99 -1.60 5.38 -13.33
CA ASN A 99 -0.18 5.14 -13.59
C ASN A 99 0.56 4.70 -12.32
N PHE A 100 0.64 3.39 -12.15
CA PHE A 100 1.36 2.75 -11.04
C PHE A 100 2.85 3.12 -10.96
N SER A 101 3.54 3.19 -12.11
CA SER A 101 4.98 3.54 -12.13
C SER A 101 5.24 4.98 -11.72
N GLY A 102 4.33 5.90 -12.05
CA GLY A 102 4.40 7.30 -11.64
C GLY A 102 3.92 7.56 -10.21
N HIS A 103 3.35 6.55 -9.54
CA HIS A 103 2.64 6.72 -8.27
C HIS A 103 1.49 7.75 -8.40
N GLU A 104 0.82 7.72 -9.54
CA GLU A 104 -0.35 8.55 -9.89
C GLU A 104 -1.51 7.61 -10.23
N TYR A 105 -2.18 7.10 -9.20
CA TYR A 105 -3.27 6.13 -9.36
C TYR A 105 -4.34 6.36 -8.31
N ALA A 106 -5.53 5.81 -8.53
CA ALA A 106 -6.64 5.91 -7.61
C ALA A 106 -7.32 4.55 -7.43
N VAL A 107 -7.93 4.37 -6.27
CA VAL A 107 -8.76 3.23 -5.92
C VAL A 107 -10.20 3.71 -5.83
N TYR A 108 -11.10 3.00 -6.50
CA TYR A 108 -12.53 3.31 -6.60
C TYR A 108 -13.35 2.16 -6.04
N ALA A 109 -14.33 2.46 -5.20
CA ALA A 109 -15.44 1.58 -4.89
C ALA A 109 -16.59 1.83 -5.86
N GLU A 110 -17.65 1.01 -5.80
CA GLU A 110 -18.87 1.24 -6.58
C GLU A 110 -19.50 2.61 -6.28
N GLU A 111 -19.40 3.08 -5.02
CA GLU A 111 -19.94 4.37 -4.56
C GLU A 111 -19.08 5.60 -4.97
N GLY A 112 -17.85 5.41 -5.46
CA GLY A 112 -16.96 6.51 -5.86
C GLY A 112 -15.48 6.32 -5.46
N PRO A 113 -14.66 7.39 -5.54
CA PRO A 113 -13.24 7.32 -5.21
C PRO A 113 -13.03 7.05 -3.71
N VAL A 114 -12.24 6.04 -3.40
CA VAL A 114 -11.83 5.66 -2.04
C VAL A 114 -10.54 6.37 -1.65
N VAL A 115 -9.55 6.34 -2.54
CA VAL A 115 -8.28 7.04 -2.33
C VAL A 115 -7.63 7.41 -3.65
N GLU A 116 -7.08 8.61 -3.72
CA GLU A 116 -6.27 9.08 -4.84
C GLU A 116 -4.83 9.26 -4.38
N ILE A 117 -3.89 8.68 -5.12
CA ILE A 117 -2.48 8.67 -4.82
C ILE A 117 -1.79 9.58 -5.83
N SER A 118 -1.02 10.53 -5.31
CA SER A 118 -0.22 11.44 -6.11
C SER A 118 1.13 11.67 -5.46
N LYS A 119 2.13 11.96 -6.28
CA LYS A 119 3.45 12.37 -5.81
C LYS A 119 3.54 13.90 -5.78
N GLN A 120 3.97 14.46 -4.66
CA GLN A 120 4.15 15.90 -4.49
C GLN A 120 5.51 16.21 -3.85
N TRP A 121 6.07 17.37 -4.20
CA TRP A 121 7.31 17.88 -3.62
C TRP A 121 6.99 18.76 -2.41
N PHE A 122 7.45 18.35 -1.23
CA PHE A 122 7.31 19.10 0.02
C PHE A 122 8.67 19.51 0.59
N THR A 123 8.68 20.23 1.71
CA THR A 123 9.90 20.66 2.42
C THR A 123 10.82 19.50 2.79
N TRP A 124 10.29 18.29 2.92
CA TRP A 124 11.05 17.07 3.25
C TRP A 124 11.44 16.24 2.01
N GLY A 125 11.21 16.77 0.81
CA GLY A 125 11.45 16.11 -0.48
C GLY A 125 10.21 15.44 -1.06
N ASP A 126 10.43 14.42 -1.88
CA ASP A 126 9.37 13.62 -2.51
C ASP A 126 8.48 12.94 -1.46
N THR A 127 7.18 13.26 -1.51
CA THR A 127 6.15 12.73 -0.60
C THR A 127 4.99 12.18 -1.41
N TYR A 128 4.54 10.99 -1.04
CA TYR A 128 3.31 10.42 -1.54
C TYR A 128 2.14 10.93 -0.73
N VAL A 129 1.12 11.41 -1.44
CA VAL A 129 -0.09 11.97 -0.87
C VAL A 129 -1.24 11.06 -1.21
N LEU A 130 -1.90 10.53 -0.18
CA LEU A 130 -3.11 9.74 -0.27
C LEU A 130 -4.27 10.67 0.11
N ASN A 131 -5.10 11.04 -0.86
CA ASN A 131 -6.32 11.78 -0.62
C ASN A 131 -7.48 10.80 -0.41
N VAL A 132 -7.98 10.71 0.81
CA VAL A 132 -9.10 9.83 1.19
C VAL A 132 -10.33 10.71 1.41
N PRO A 133 -11.36 10.68 0.54
CA PRO A 133 -12.52 11.55 0.66
C PRO A 133 -13.35 11.26 1.92
N ASP A 134 -13.52 9.98 2.26
CA ASP A 134 -14.31 9.52 3.39
C ASP A 134 -13.41 8.97 4.50
N SER A 135 -13.45 9.58 5.68
CA SER A 135 -12.64 9.17 6.84
C SER A 135 -12.91 7.73 7.30
N LYS A 136 -14.07 7.15 7.00
CA LYS A 136 -14.35 5.72 7.32
C LYS A 136 -13.39 4.78 6.59
N ASN A 137 -12.87 5.21 5.44
CA ASN A 137 -11.99 4.45 4.59
C ASN A 137 -10.51 4.74 4.87
N GLU A 138 -10.17 5.58 5.85
CA GLU A 138 -8.79 6.00 6.14
C GLU A 138 -7.82 4.80 6.30
N VAL A 139 -8.14 3.88 7.23
CA VAL A 139 -7.32 2.70 7.51
C VAL A 139 -7.38 1.68 6.37
N PRO A 140 -8.56 1.27 5.84
CA PRO A 140 -8.63 0.36 4.71
C PRO A 140 -7.91 0.86 3.46
N ALA A 141 -8.07 2.14 3.11
CA ALA A 141 -7.41 2.74 1.96
C ALA A 141 -5.89 2.74 2.12
N LEU A 142 -5.40 3.17 3.29
CA LEU A 142 -3.97 3.16 3.59
C LEU A 142 -3.40 1.74 3.48
N ALA A 143 -4.05 0.75 4.11
CA ALA A 143 -3.59 -0.65 4.09
C ALA A 143 -3.56 -1.24 2.66
N VAL A 144 -4.59 -0.96 1.85
CA VAL A 144 -4.64 -1.38 0.44
C VAL A 144 -3.54 -0.70 -0.38
N VAL A 145 -3.29 0.60 -0.19
CA VAL A 145 -2.20 1.32 -0.87
C VAL A 145 -0.83 0.72 -0.51
N LEU A 146 -0.59 0.40 0.77
CA LEU A 146 0.63 -0.27 1.21
C LEU A 146 0.79 -1.66 0.59
N ALA A 147 -0.30 -2.44 0.48
CA ALA A 147 -0.28 -3.75 -0.15
C ALA A 147 -0.02 -3.66 -1.67
N ILE A 148 -0.60 -2.69 -2.36
CA ILE A 148 -0.34 -2.42 -3.78
C ILE A 148 1.13 -2.07 -3.98
N ASP A 149 1.70 -1.16 -3.18
CA ASP A 149 3.13 -0.81 -3.26
C ASP A 149 4.03 -2.04 -3.00
N ALA A 150 3.67 -2.89 -2.03
CA ALA A 150 4.39 -4.12 -1.74
C ALA A 150 4.40 -5.09 -2.93
N VAL A 151 3.25 -5.26 -3.59
CA VAL A 151 3.10 -6.04 -4.81
C VAL A 151 3.97 -5.46 -5.94
N MET A 152 3.92 -4.14 -6.16
CA MET A 152 4.75 -3.49 -7.19
C MET A 152 6.23 -3.69 -6.95
N SER A 153 6.67 -3.48 -5.70
CA SER A 153 8.07 -3.62 -5.29
C SER A 153 8.58 -5.05 -5.50
N GLN A 154 7.78 -6.06 -5.17
CA GLN A 154 8.13 -7.46 -5.41
C GLN A 154 8.12 -7.81 -6.91
N GLN A 155 7.17 -7.29 -7.68
CA GLN A 155 7.12 -7.51 -9.12
C GLN A 155 8.36 -6.93 -9.81
N ARG A 156 8.79 -5.71 -9.43
CA ARG A 156 10.02 -5.09 -9.92
C ARG A 156 11.26 -5.95 -9.58
N ALA A 157 11.36 -6.44 -8.34
CA ALA A 157 12.47 -7.31 -7.94
C ALA A 157 12.54 -8.61 -8.77
N ASN A 158 11.39 -9.23 -9.05
CA ASN A 158 11.32 -10.45 -9.87
C ASN A 158 11.69 -10.17 -11.34
N SER A 159 11.29 -9.02 -11.90
CA SER A 159 11.67 -8.63 -13.27
C SER A 159 13.17 -8.35 -13.41
N SER A 160 13.80 -7.79 -12.38
CA SER A 160 15.24 -7.52 -12.36
C SER A 160 16.08 -8.80 -12.22
N SER A 161 15.52 -9.87 -11.65
CA SER A 161 16.21 -11.15 -11.46
C SER A 161 16.27 -12.03 -12.72
N ASN A 162 15.59 -11.65 -13.80
CA ASN A 162 15.55 -12.39 -15.07
C ASN A 162 16.67 -11.99 -16.06
N ASN A 163 17.67 -11.23 -15.62
CA ASN A 163 18.75 -10.72 -16.46
C ASN A 163 20.16 -11.20 -16.03
N HIS A 164 20.27 -12.40 -15.45
CA HIS A 164 21.54 -13.09 -15.23
C HIS A 164 21.52 -14.47 -15.89
#